data_AF-A0A9D4L8J5-F1
#
_entry.id   AF-A0A9D4L8J5-F1
#
_cell.length_a   1.000
_cell.length_b   1.000
_cell.length_c   1.000
_cell.angle_alpha   90.00
_cell.angle_beta   90.00
_cell.angle_gamma   90.00
#
_symmetry.space_group_name_H-M   'P 1'
#
loop_
_entity.id
_entity.type
_entity.pdbx_description
1 polymer ?
#
loop_
_entity_poly.entity_id
_entity_poly.type
_entity_poly.pdbx_seq_one_letter_code
_entity_poly.pdbx_strand_id
1 'polypeptide(L)'
;MWDTISINFKEQGYNFSTEQISGRWKSLIRAYKCTKNNKKSGSSRKNFEYESEIDELFENDPTIEPEAVLSSGTVAAKQPANEDDEEGEVGTSSSSSTSTQQPAKKKLRSKSGELVSLFKSYLDERKEKDKEEKERRKQMHSERLHVMNSLIAAISTHNRVNNQANQPPSRSWPRNEWDPTLP
;
A
#
# COMPACT_ATOMS: atom_id res chain seq x y z
N MET A 1 -9.36 -14.95 -29.05
CA MET A 1 -9.94 -15.22 -27.71
C MET A 1 -11.32 -14.58 -27.58
N TRP A 2 -11.43 -13.25 -27.68
CA TRP A 2 -12.73 -12.55 -27.61
C TRP A 2 -13.70 -12.94 -28.74
N ASP A 3 -13.18 -13.30 -29.92
CA ASP A 3 -14.00 -13.78 -31.03
C ASP A 3 -14.72 -15.09 -30.69
N THR A 4 -14.04 -16.02 -30.00
CA THR A 4 -14.61 -17.28 -29.52
C THR A 4 -15.76 -17.04 -28.54
N ILE A 5 -15.59 -16.08 -27.63
CA ILE A 5 -16.61 -15.69 -26.66
C ILE A 5 -17.80 -15.03 -27.38
N SER A 6 -17.54 -14.16 -28.38
CA SER A 6 -18.59 -13.54 -29.18
C SER A 6 -19.42 -14.57 -29.95
N ILE A 7 -18.80 -15.63 -30.47
CA ILE A 7 -19.51 -16.74 -31.12
C ILE A 7 -20.43 -17.45 -30.11
N ASN A 8 -19.93 -17.78 -28.92
CA ASN A 8 -20.73 -18.39 -27.86
C ASN A 8 -21.93 -17.53 -27.43
N PHE A 9 -21.74 -16.21 -27.34
CA PHE A 9 -22.83 -15.28 -27.04
C PHE A 9 -23.90 -15.26 -28.14
N LYS A 10 -23.49 -15.32 -29.42
CA LYS A 10 -24.41 -15.40 -30.55
C LYS A 10 -25.22 -16.69 -30.56
N GLU A 11 -24.61 -17.81 -30.19
CA GLU A 11 -25.31 -19.10 -30.03
C GLU A 11 -26.38 -19.04 -28.95
N GLN A 12 -26.16 -18.26 -27.89
CA GLN A 12 -27.15 -17.98 -26.84
C GLN A 12 -28.17 -16.89 -27.21
N GLY A 13 -28.13 -16.37 -28.44
CA GLY A 13 -29.05 -15.35 -28.95
C GLY A 13 -28.64 -13.89 -28.65
N TYR A 14 -27.45 -13.66 -28.10
CA TYR A 14 -26.94 -12.32 -27.82
C TYR A 14 -25.99 -11.83 -28.92
N ASN A 15 -26.37 -10.73 -29.58
CA ASN A 15 -25.58 -10.12 -30.65
C ASN A 15 -24.68 -9.00 -30.13
N PHE A 16 -23.54 -9.37 -29.52
CA PHE A 16 -22.52 -8.42 -29.10
C PHE A 16 -21.25 -8.51 -29.94
N SER A 17 -20.71 -7.34 -30.28
CA SER A 17 -19.38 -7.22 -30.88
C SER A 17 -18.29 -7.60 -29.89
N THR A 18 -17.17 -8.10 -30.40
CA THR A 18 -15.99 -8.49 -29.61
C THR A 18 -15.45 -7.33 -28.79
N GLU A 19 -15.53 -6.11 -29.33
CA GLU A 19 -15.11 -4.89 -28.64
C GLU A 19 -16.01 -4.58 -27.44
N GLN A 20 -17.33 -4.76 -27.59
CA GLN A 20 -18.32 -4.55 -26.51
C GLN A 20 -18.12 -5.55 -25.37
N ILE A 21 -17.88 -6.82 -25.70
CA ILE A 21 -17.61 -7.88 -24.72
C ILE A 21 -16.32 -7.56 -23.96
N SER A 22 -15.26 -7.18 -24.68
CA SER A 22 -13.98 -6.84 -24.04
C SER A 22 -14.08 -5.58 -23.17
N GLY A 23 -14.89 -4.59 -23.58
CA GLY A 23 -15.12 -3.36 -22.82
C GLY A 23 -15.92 -3.61 -21.55
N ARG A 24 -16.96 -4.45 -21.65
CA ARG A 24 -17.75 -4.87 -20.49
C ARG A 24 -16.89 -5.62 -19.49
N TRP A 25 -16.07 -6.56 -19.96
CA TRP A 25 -15.11 -7.28 -19.11
C TRP A 25 -14.15 -6.34 -18.38
N LYS A 26 -13.50 -5.41 -19.09
CA LYS A 26 -12.61 -4.41 -18.45
C LYS A 26 -13.32 -3.58 -17.38
N SER A 27 -14.57 -3.19 -17.64
CA SER A 27 -15.38 -2.41 -16.69
C SER A 27 -15.72 -3.21 -15.44
N LEU A 28 -16.09 -4.50 -15.59
CA LEU A 28 -16.34 -5.42 -14.48
C LEU A 28 -15.09 -5.58 -13.61
N ILE A 29 -13.93 -5.85 -14.21
CA ILE A 29 -12.66 -5.99 -13.49
C ILE A 29 -12.30 -4.70 -12.75
N ARG A 30 -12.50 -3.53 -13.37
CA ARG A 30 -12.24 -2.23 -12.73
C ARG A 30 -13.13 -2.02 -11.51
N ALA A 31 -14.43 -2.28 -11.64
CA ALA A 31 -15.40 -2.12 -10.55
C ALA A 31 -15.08 -3.06 -9.38
N TYR A 32 -14.74 -4.31 -9.67
CA TYR A 32 -14.31 -5.30 -8.70
C TYR A 32 -13.02 -4.86 -7.97
N LYS A 33 -11.99 -4.42 -8.68
CA LYS A 33 -10.75 -3.90 -8.07
C LYS A 33 -11.00 -2.68 -7.17
N CYS A 34 -11.87 -1.76 -7.59
CA CYS A 34 -12.26 -0.62 -6.75
C CYS A 34 -12.96 -1.06 -5.46
N THR A 35 -13.73 -2.14 -5.51
CA THR A 35 -14.46 -2.68 -4.35
C THR A 35 -13.51 -3.36 -3.37
N LYS A 36 -12.60 -4.21 -3.87
CA LYS A 36 -11.60 -4.95 -3.06
C LYS A 36 -10.57 -4.02 -2.38
N ASN A 37 -10.22 -2.91 -3.04
CA ASN A 37 -9.26 -1.92 -2.53
C ASN A 37 -9.85 -0.88 -1.56
N ASN A 38 -11.15 -0.91 -1.28
CA ASN A 38 -11.81 0.10 -0.46
C ASN A 38 -11.63 -0.09 1.07
N LYS A 39 -10.59 -0.83 1.49
CA LYS A 39 -10.23 -1.03 2.91
C LYS A 39 -9.67 0.24 3.58
N LYS A 40 -9.46 1.31 2.83
CA LYS A 40 -8.83 2.55 3.30
C LYS A 40 -9.90 3.62 3.51
N SER A 41 -10.15 3.94 4.79
CA SER A 41 -11.00 5.05 5.28
C SER A 41 -12.47 4.71 5.50
N GLY A 42 -12.82 4.21 6.70
CA GLY A 42 -14.11 4.42 7.41
C GLY A 42 -15.44 4.17 6.68
N SER A 43 -15.40 3.70 5.44
CA SER A 43 -16.52 3.51 4.56
C SER A 43 -16.89 2.03 4.60
N SER A 44 -18.18 1.74 4.79
CA SER A 44 -18.69 0.37 4.78
C SER A 44 -18.27 -0.35 3.49
N ARG A 45 -17.93 -1.64 3.60
CA ARG A 45 -17.59 -2.46 2.44
C ARG A 45 -18.72 -2.36 1.42
N LYS A 46 -18.36 -2.05 0.18
CA LYS A 46 -19.31 -2.14 -0.94
C LYS A 46 -19.36 -3.61 -1.34
N ASN A 47 -20.55 -4.16 -1.51
CA ASN A 47 -20.72 -5.50 -2.05
C ASN A 47 -20.77 -5.38 -3.58
N PHE A 48 -20.04 -6.24 -4.30
CA PHE A 48 -20.14 -6.30 -5.75
C PHE A 48 -20.96 -7.53 -6.15
N GLU A 49 -21.94 -7.35 -7.05
CA GLU A 49 -22.94 -8.38 -7.38
C GLU A 49 -22.32 -9.68 -7.88
N TYR A 50 -21.19 -9.59 -8.58
CA TYR A 50 -20.49 -10.75 -9.14
C TYR A 50 -19.13 -10.99 -8.46
N GLU A 51 -19.03 -10.66 -7.16
CA GLU A 51 -17.76 -10.76 -6.43
C GLU A 51 -17.30 -12.21 -6.31
N SER A 52 -18.21 -13.14 -6.01
CA SER A 52 -17.89 -14.56 -5.83
C SER A 52 -17.42 -15.22 -7.12
N GLU A 53 -18.09 -14.95 -8.23
CA GLU A 53 -17.77 -15.52 -9.54
C GLU A 53 -16.46 -14.96 -10.07
N ILE A 54 -16.19 -13.67 -9.81
CA ILE A 54 -14.91 -13.06 -10.14
C ILE A 54 -13.81 -13.59 -9.22
N ASP A 55 -14.05 -13.72 -7.91
CA ASP A 55 -13.08 -14.31 -6.98
C ASP A 55 -12.73 -15.75 -7.37
N GLU A 56 -13.69 -16.60 -7.75
CA GLU A 56 -13.44 -17.97 -8.23
C GLU A 56 -12.55 -18.00 -9.49
N LEU A 57 -12.77 -17.07 -10.43
CA LEU A 57 -11.94 -16.93 -11.62
C LEU A 57 -10.51 -16.48 -11.32
N PHE A 58 -10.30 -15.74 -10.22
CA PHE A 58 -9.00 -15.18 -9.83
C PHE A 58 -8.40 -15.80 -8.56
N GLU A 59 -9.02 -16.85 -8.00
CA GLU A 59 -8.59 -17.47 -6.74
C GLU A 59 -7.17 -18.06 -6.84
N ASN A 60 -6.72 -18.32 -8.08
CA ASN A 60 -5.38 -18.82 -8.42
C ASN A 60 -4.40 -17.74 -8.92
N ASP A 61 -4.83 -16.46 -9.03
CA ASP A 61 -4.00 -15.36 -9.54
C ASP A 61 -3.55 -14.44 -8.38
N PRO A 62 -2.28 -14.52 -7.91
CA PRO A 62 -1.75 -13.63 -6.88
C PRO A 62 -1.62 -12.17 -7.36
N THR A 63 -1.91 -11.88 -8.62
CA THR A 63 -1.88 -10.53 -9.21
C THR A 63 -3.00 -9.62 -8.66
N ILE A 64 -3.99 -10.19 -7.96
CA ILE A 64 -5.04 -9.42 -7.23
C ILE A 64 -4.63 -9.20 -5.76
N GLU A 65 -3.38 -9.47 -5.42
CA GLU A 65 -2.78 -8.86 -4.24
C GLU A 65 -2.62 -7.35 -4.46
N PRO A 66 -2.87 -6.53 -3.42
CA PRO A 66 -2.84 -5.09 -3.55
C PRO A 66 -1.44 -4.60 -3.92
N GLU A 67 -1.37 -3.76 -4.96
CA GLU A 67 -0.15 -3.05 -5.41
C GLU A 67 0.49 -2.16 -4.31
N ALA A 68 -0.17 -2.03 -3.16
CA ALA A 68 0.39 -1.47 -1.94
C ALA A 68 -0.30 -2.06 -0.68
N VAL A 69 0.34 -3.03 -0.04
CA VAL A 69 0.12 -3.32 1.39
C VAL A 69 0.78 -2.19 2.20
N LEU A 70 0.03 -1.13 2.52
CA LEU A 70 0.43 -0.20 3.58
C LEU A 70 -0.06 -0.77 4.91
N SER A 71 0.75 -1.63 5.51
CA SER A 71 0.53 -2.12 6.88
C SER A 71 0.59 -0.94 7.84
N SER A 72 -0.54 -0.65 8.49
CA SER A 72 -0.57 0.25 9.65
C SER A 72 -0.02 -0.52 10.84
N GLY A 73 1.24 -0.21 11.18
CA GLY A 73 2.07 -0.76 12.25
C GLY A 73 1.44 -1.69 13.28
N THR A 74 1.83 -2.97 13.22
CA THR A 74 2.40 -3.69 14.37
C THR A 74 3.50 -4.60 13.83
N VAL A 75 4.73 -4.42 14.31
CA VAL A 75 5.84 -5.31 14.03
C VAL A 75 5.59 -6.65 14.72
N ALA A 76 5.53 -7.73 13.94
CA ALA A 76 5.82 -9.08 14.41
C ALA A 76 6.49 -9.80 13.25
N ALA A 77 7.82 -9.83 13.31
CA ALA A 77 8.67 -10.45 12.33
C ALA A 77 8.38 -11.96 12.25
N LYS A 78 8.21 -12.48 11.03
CA LYS A 78 8.45 -13.89 10.75
C LYS A 78 9.03 -14.01 9.34
N GLN A 79 10.34 -14.26 9.26
CA GLN A 79 10.97 -14.77 8.05
C GLN A 79 10.62 -16.25 7.87
N PRO A 80 10.60 -16.73 6.63
CA PRO A 80 11.41 -17.91 6.31
C PRO A 80 12.47 -17.60 5.26
N ALA A 81 13.67 -18.10 5.53
CA ALA A 81 14.80 -18.22 4.62
C ALA A 81 14.86 -19.67 4.08
N ASN A 82 15.71 -19.85 3.06
CA ASN A 82 15.94 -21.00 2.18
C ASN A 82 15.17 -20.82 0.86
N GLU A 83 15.82 -20.82 -0.30
CA GLU A 83 16.61 -21.94 -0.83
C GLU A 83 17.93 -21.54 -1.51
N ASP A 84 18.93 -22.40 -1.30
CA ASP A 84 20.19 -22.56 -2.05
C ASP A 84 19.97 -23.36 -3.36
N ASP A 85 21.04 -23.38 -4.17
CA ASP A 85 21.44 -24.38 -5.18
C ASP A 85 21.07 -24.16 -6.67
N GLU A 86 22.05 -23.56 -7.35
CA GLU A 86 22.98 -24.17 -8.34
C GLU A 86 22.53 -25.09 -9.51
N GLU A 87 23.20 -24.79 -10.64
CA GLU A 87 23.75 -25.69 -11.68
C GLU A 87 22.88 -26.17 -12.86
N GLY A 88 23.56 -26.27 -14.02
CA GLY A 88 23.25 -27.33 -14.99
C GLY A 88 22.95 -26.94 -16.43
N GLU A 89 24.01 -26.69 -17.20
CA GLU A 89 24.05 -26.80 -18.66
C GLU A 89 23.68 -28.23 -19.15
N VAL A 90 22.97 -28.37 -20.28
CA VAL A 90 23.29 -29.38 -21.32
C VAL A 90 22.48 -29.11 -22.60
N GLY A 91 23.18 -29.10 -23.74
CA GLY A 91 22.58 -28.98 -25.08
C GLY A 91 22.05 -30.30 -25.64
N THR A 92 21.31 -30.24 -26.74
CA THR A 92 21.32 -31.24 -27.82
C THR A 92 20.58 -30.72 -29.05
N SER A 93 21.26 -30.83 -30.18
CA SER A 93 20.84 -30.44 -31.53
C SER A 93 19.97 -31.50 -32.19
N SER A 94 18.97 -31.07 -32.98
CA SER A 94 18.57 -31.74 -34.24
C SER A 94 17.74 -30.76 -35.08
N SER A 95 18.32 -30.15 -36.11
CA SER A 95 18.43 -30.64 -37.49
C SER A 95 17.12 -30.52 -38.31
N SER A 96 17.07 -29.51 -39.18
CA SER A 96 16.57 -29.66 -40.54
C SER A 96 17.06 -28.51 -41.42
N SER A 97 17.60 -28.90 -42.57
CA SER A 97 18.23 -28.12 -43.62
C SER A 97 17.24 -27.24 -44.39
N THR A 98 17.72 -26.12 -44.96
CA THR A 98 17.66 -25.85 -46.41
C THR A 98 18.45 -24.59 -46.80
N SER A 99 19.14 -24.72 -47.93
CA SER A 99 20.00 -23.72 -48.57
C SER A 99 19.18 -22.65 -49.28
N THR A 100 19.49 -21.36 -49.07
CA THR A 100 19.33 -20.30 -50.10
C THR A 100 20.11 -19.03 -49.72
N GLN A 101 20.59 -18.32 -50.75
CA GLN A 101 21.64 -17.30 -50.69
C GLN A 101 21.10 -15.87 -50.42
N GLN A 102 21.97 -15.01 -49.82
CA GLN A 102 21.96 -13.51 -49.74
C GLN A 102 20.93 -12.85 -48.79
N PRO A 103 21.08 -11.57 -48.29
CA PRO A 103 22.15 -10.57 -48.44
C PRO A 103 22.65 -9.91 -47.11
N ALA A 104 23.58 -8.96 -47.22
CA ALA A 104 24.25 -8.24 -46.12
C ALA A 104 23.32 -7.60 -45.07
N LYS A 105 23.55 -7.92 -43.78
CA LYS A 105 22.80 -7.38 -42.63
C LYS A 105 23.29 -5.97 -42.27
N LYS A 106 22.44 -4.95 -42.50
CA LYS A 106 22.60 -3.62 -41.90
C LYS A 106 22.36 -3.73 -40.39
N LYS A 107 23.36 -3.40 -39.57
CA LYS A 107 23.23 -3.34 -38.10
C LYS A 107 22.30 -2.17 -37.74
N LEU A 108 21.03 -2.45 -37.43
CA LEU A 108 20.16 -1.47 -36.78
C LEU A 108 20.66 -1.27 -35.34
N ARG A 109 21.08 -0.04 -35.01
CA ARG A 109 21.28 0.36 -33.61
C ARG A 109 19.94 0.25 -32.87
N SER A 110 19.94 -0.52 -31.79
CA SER A 110 18.74 -0.84 -31.03
C SER A 110 18.23 0.38 -30.24
N LYS A 111 16.93 0.70 -30.38
CA LYS A 111 16.19 1.73 -29.61
C LYS A 111 16.03 1.40 -28.11
N SER A 112 16.65 0.31 -27.65
CA SER A 112 16.60 -0.16 -26.26
C SER A 112 17.11 0.86 -25.25
N GLY A 113 18.14 1.65 -25.59
CA GLY A 113 18.69 2.66 -24.68
C GLY A 113 17.70 3.76 -24.29
N GLU A 114 16.82 4.15 -25.22
CA GLU A 114 15.80 5.17 -24.99
C GLU A 114 14.69 4.66 -24.07
N LEU A 115 14.23 3.41 -24.29
CA LEU A 115 13.27 2.76 -23.40
C LEU A 115 13.85 2.51 -22.00
N VAL A 116 15.12 2.10 -21.89
CA VAL A 116 15.80 1.93 -20.61
C VAL A 116 15.89 3.27 -19.85
N SER A 117 16.18 4.36 -20.56
CA SER A 117 16.17 5.71 -19.98
C SER A 117 14.78 6.11 -19.47
N LEU A 118 13.73 5.82 -20.25
CA LEU A 118 12.34 6.10 -19.86
C LEU A 118 11.92 5.30 -18.62
N PHE A 119 12.27 4.02 -18.54
CA PHE A 119 12.00 3.20 -17.35
C PHE A 119 12.76 3.70 -16.12
N LYS A 120 14.00 4.17 -16.30
CA LYS A 120 14.80 4.71 -15.19
C LYS A 120 14.21 6.00 -14.63
N SER A 121 13.84 6.96 -15.49
CA SER A 121 13.19 8.20 -15.04
C SER A 121 11.85 7.93 -14.35
N TYR A 122 11.07 6.94 -14.82
CA TYR A 122 9.83 6.54 -14.18
C TYR A 122 10.03 5.95 -12.77
N LEU A 123 11.06 5.11 -12.59
CA LEU A 123 11.38 4.55 -11.28
C LEU A 123 11.87 5.62 -10.29
N ASP A 124 12.65 6.59 -10.78
CA ASP A 124 13.15 7.69 -9.96
C ASP A 124 12.01 8.63 -9.54
N GLU A 125 11.12 9.02 -10.46
CA GLU A 125 9.95 9.85 -10.17
C GLU A 125 9.02 9.18 -9.14
N ARG A 126 8.84 7.85 -9.23
CA ARG A 126 8.03 7.10 -8.25
C ARG A 126 8.65 7.13 -6.86
N LYS A 127 9.97 6.92 -6.75
CA LYS A 127 10.70 6.98 -5.47
C LYS A 127 10.64 8.38 -4.86
N GLU A 128 10.70 9.42 -5.68
CA GLU A 128 10.63 10.79 -5.21
C GLU A 128 9.25 11.12 -4.65
N LYS A 129 8.17 10.75 -5.35
CA LYS A 129 6.80 10.89 -4.84
C LYS A 129 6.58 10.15 -3.51
N ASP A 130 7.10 8.93 -3.40
CA ASP A 130 7.01 8.16 -2.16
C ASP A 130 7.77 8.83 -1.01
N LYS A 131 8.93 9.43 -1.31
CA LYS A 131 9.74 10.16 -0.33
C LYS A 131 9.04 11.45 0.12
N GLU A 132 8.52 12.23 -0.82
CA GLU A 132 7.78 13.46 -0.55
C GLU A 132 6.53 13.18 0.28
N GLU A 133 5.76 12.14 -0.05
CA GLU A 133 4.60 11.75 0.76
C GLU A 133 5.00 11.36 2.18
N LYS A 134 6.12 10.62 2.34
CA LYS A 134 6.65 10.25 3.66
C LYS A 134 7.10 11.47 4.45
N GLU A 135 7.74 12.44 3.81
CA GLU A 135 8.14 13.73 4.40
C GLU A 135 6.92 14.52 4.87
N ARG A 136 5.93 14.69 3.99
CA ARG A 136 4.66 15.35 4.27
C ARG A 136 3.93 14.67 5.44
N ARG A 137 3.93 13.34 5.50
CA ARG A 137 3.34 12.59 6.60
C ARG A 137 4.06 12.83 7.92
N LYS A 138 5.39 12.88 7.90
CA LYS A 138 6.20 13.21 9.09
C LYS A 138 5.95 14.65 9.55
N GLN A 139 5.84 15.60 8.63
CA GLN A 139 5.54 17.00 8.94
C GLN A 139 4.15 17.15 9.56
N MET A 140 3.11 16.59 8.95
CA MET A 140 1.77 16.62 9.56
C MET A 140 1.73 15.91 10.92
N HIS A 141 2.52 14.84 11.09
CA HIS A 141 2.61 14.14 12.36
C HIS A 141 3.30 15.01 13.42
N SER A 142 4.40 15.69 13.08
CA SER A 142 5.10 16.56 14.02
C SER A 142 4.26 17.78 14.41
N GLU A 143 3.56 18.42 13.47
CA GLU A 143 2.63 19.51 13.76
C GLU A 143 1.49 19.06 14.68
N ARG A 144 0.91 17.89 14.42
CA ARG A 144 -0.12 17.30 15.28
C ARG A 144 0.42 17.01 16.69
N LEU A 145 1.61 16.42 16.80
CA LEU A 145 2.27 16.20 18.08
C LEU A 145 2.54 17.52 18.81
N HIS A 146 2.92 18.57 18.10
CA HIS A 146 3.16 19.89 18.68
C HIS A 146 1.91 20.46 19.32
N VAL A 147 0.76 20.43 18.63
CA VAL A 147 -0.54 20.88 19.18
C VAL A 147 -0.94 20.04 20.40
N MET A 148 -0.77 18.71 20.33
CA MET A 148 -1.05 17.82 21.46
C MET A 148 -0.17 18.13 22.68
N ASN A 149 1.13 18.32 22.46
CA ASN A 149 2.06 18.68 23.53
C ASN A 149 1.74 20.05 24.14
N SER A 150 1.36 21.03 23.32
CA SER A 150 0.91 22.35 23.78
C SER A 150 -0.34 22.25 24.67
N LEU A 151 -1.33 21.44 24.27
CA LEU A 151 -2.52 21.17 25.07
C LEU A 151 -2.18 20.50 26.40
N ILE A 152 -1.33 19.48 26.37
CA ILE A 152 -0.86 18.78 27.59
C ILE A 152 -0.18 19.75 28.54
N ALA A 153 0.64 20.66 28.02
CA ALA A 153 1.30 21.70 28.81
C ALA A 153 0.27 22.63 29.46
N ALA A 154 -0.73 23.10 28.73
CA ALA A 154 -1.79 23.98 29.25
C ALA A 154 -2.64 23.30 30.34
N ILE A 155 -2.97 22.01 30.16
CA ILE A 155 -3.69 21.24 31.19
C ILE A 155 -2.80 21.05 32.42
N SER A 156 -1.52 20.77 32.22
CA SER A 156 -0.57 20.56 33.32
C SER A 156 -0.33 21.83 34.14
N THR A 157 -0.22 23.00 33.49
CA THR A 157 -0.11 24.29 34.20
C THR A 157 -1.37 24.61 34.98
N HIS A 158 -2.55 24.41 34.40
CA HIS A 158 -3.83 24.59 35.08
C HIS A 158 -3.96 23.70 36.32
N ASN A 159 -3.63 22.41 36.19
CA ASN A 159 -3.64 21.47 37.30
C ASN A 159 -2.66 21.87 38.42
N ARG A 160 -1.46 22.38 38.06
CA ARG A 160 -0.46 22.83 39.04
C ARG A 160 -0.93 24.06 39.82
N VAL A 161 -1.56 25.03 39.16
CA VAL A 161 -2.12 26.23 39.83
C VAL A 161 -3.25 25.84 40.77
N ASN A 162 -4.15 24.96 40.34
CA ASN A 162 -5.26 24.49 41.17
C ASN A 162 -4.79 23.70 42.40
N ASN A 163 -3.69 22.93 42.26
CA ASN A 163 -3.12 22.18 43.37
C ASN A 163 -2.37 23.09 44.38
N GLN A 164 -1.77 24.20 43.92
CA GLN A 164 -1.18 25.21 44.80
C GLN A 164 -2.25 26.04 45.55
N ALA A 165 -3.35 26.38 44.88
CA ALA A 165 -4.47 27.12 45.50
C ALA A 165 -5.20 26.30 46.58
N ASN A 166 -5.14 24.97 46.50
CA ASN A 166 -5.71 24.05 47.48
C ASN A 166 -4.72 23.57 48.55
N GLN A 167 -3.51 24.14 48.64
CA GLN A 167 -2.68 23.89 49.82
C GLN A 167 -3.26 24.64 51.03
N PRO A 168 -3.59 23.95 52.14
CA PRO A 168 -3.98 24.63 53.36
C PRO A 168 -2.83 25.52 53.82
N PRO A 169 -3.09 26.75 54.31
CA PRO A 169 -2.03 27.63 54.80
C PRO A 169 -1.19 26.88 55.81
N SER A 170 0.15 27.00 55.73
CA SER A 170 1.05 26.38 56.69
C SER A 170 0.68 26.90 58.08
N ARG A 171 -0.10 26.11 58.82
CA ARG A 171 -0.35 26.32 60.24
C ARG A 171 0.99 26.11 60.94
N SER A 172 1.78 27.17 61.05
CA SER A 172 2.71 27.31 62.16
C SER A 172 1.85 27.42 63.40
N TRP A 173 1.53 26.28 64.00
CA TRP A 173 0.97 26.26 65.34
C TRP A 173 1.95 27.01 66.24
N PRO A 174 1.51 27.99 67.05
CA PRO A 174 2.38 28.53 68.08
C PRO A 174 2.81 27.33 68.92
N ARG A 175 4.11 27.13 69.06
CA ARG A 175 4.69 26.13 69.94
C ARG A 175 4.14 26.44 71.32
N ASN A 176 3.17 25.65 71.79
CA ASN A 176 2.66 25.76 73.15
C ASN A 176 3.84 25.57 74.10
N GLU A 177 4.33 26.68 74.64
CA GLU A 177 5.09 26.72 75.87
C GLU A 177 4.14 26.25 76.96
N TRP A 178 4.12 24.93 77.20
CA TRP A 178 3.62 24.39 78.44
C TRP A 178 4.61 24.81 79.52
N ASP A 179 4.34 25.93 80.17
CA ASP A 179 5.01 26.36 81.40
C ASP A 179 4.50 25.47 82.55
N PRO A 180 5.35 24.62 83.15
CA PRO A 180 4.95 23.72 84.23
C PRO A 180 5.01 24.39 85.62
N THR A 181 4.99 25.72 85.70
CA THR A 181 5.04 26.43 86.99
C THR A 181 3.89 27.40 87.20
N LEU A 182 2.69 26.88 87.51
CA LEU A 182 1.73 27.62 88.34
C LEU A 182 1.19 26.73 89.47
N PRO A 183 1.19 27.23 90.72
CA PRO A 183 0.99 26.47 91.97
C PRO A 183 -0.47 26.10 92.26
#